data_AF-A0A1I9GBU2-F1
#
_entry.id   AF-A0A1I9GBU2-F1
#
_cell.length_a   1.000
_cell.length_b   1.000
_cell.length_c   1.000
_cell.angle_alpha   90.00
_cell.angle_beta   90.00
_cell.angle_gamma   90.00
#
_symmetry.space_group_name_H-M   'P 1'
#
loop_
_entity.id
_entity.type
_entity.pdbx_description
1 polymer ?
#
loop_
_entity_poly.entity_id
_entity_poly.type
_entity_poly.pdbx_seq_one_letter_code
_entity_poly.pdbx_strand_id
1 'polypeptide(L)'
;EQSKPKFLEGLKKAQLSVMTVSPQSIASIAYKRGCHLSEAARLIARIFMNMGMKYVVDSSFGRLLTLSLSYDEFKESQLQRPIFTGVCPGFVCYAEKTHGTLLIPHISCVRSPQAMMGALVKDYLA
;
A
#
# COMPACT_ATOMS: atom_id res chain seq x y z
N GLU A 1 17.13 -2.86 -6.66
CA GLU A 1 17.08 -3.83 -5.55
C GLU A 1 16.57 -3.19 -4.27
N GLN A 2 15.59 -3.83 -3.64
CA GLN A 2 15.12 -3.50 -2.30
C GLN A 2 15.98 -4.29 -1.31
N SER A 3 16.90 -3.63 -0.62
CA SER A 3 17.78 -4.27 0.36
C SER A 3 17.90 -3.41 1.62
N LYS A 4 18.15 -4.06 2.76
CA LYS A 4 18.35 -3.36 4.05
C LYS A 4 19.46 -2.30 3.97
N PRO A 5 20.64 -2.55 3.36
CA PRO A 5 21.67 -1.53 3.24
C PRO A 5 21.21 -0.29 2.45
N LYS A 6 20.57 -0.48 1.30
CA LYS A 6 20.04 0.62 0.48
C LYS A 6 18.96 1.41 1.20
N PHE A 7 18.10 0.72 1.95
CA PHE A 7 17.10 1.38 2.79
C PHE A 7 17.74 2.29 3.85
N LEU A 8 18.75 1.78 4.58
CA LEU A 8 19.44 2.56 5.61
C LEU A 8 20.23 3.73 5.01
N GLU A 9 20.86 3.55 3.85
CA GLU A 9 21.55 4.62 3.15
C GLU A 9 20.58 5.71 2.68
N GLY A 10 19.45 5.31 2.09
CA GLY A 10 18.40 6.22 1.65
C GLY A 10 17.82 7.02 2.81
N LEU A 11 17.61 6.37 3.95
CA LEU A 11 17.13 7.03 5.17
C LEU A 11 18.10 8.13 5.65
N LYS A 12 19.41 7.87 5.67
CA LYS A 12 20.41 8.87 6.09
C LYS A 12 20.43 10.11 5.19
N LYS A 13 20.07 9.96 3.91
CA LYS A 13 20.09 11.04 2.91
C LYS A 13 18.74 11.77 2.77
N ALA A 14 17.65 11.20 3.28
CA ALA A 14 16.32 11.71 3.06
C ALA A 14 16.02 12.95 3.92
N GLN A 15 15.51 14.01 3.30
CA GLN A 15 14.99 15.19 4.01
C GLN A 15 13.68 14.88 4.77
N LEU A 16 12.89 13.97 4.20
CA LEU A 16 11.65 13.47 4.77
C LEU A 16 11.60 11.95 4.61
N SER A 17 11.34 11.24 5.71
CA SER A 17 11.25 9.79 5.75
C SER A 17 9.89 9.34 6.30
N VAL A 18 9.15 8.59 5.47
CA VAL A 18 7.81 8.08 5.79
C VAL A 18 7.76 6.58 5.55
N MET A 19 7.41 5.82 6.57
CA MET A 19 7.13 4.39 6.47
C MET A 19 5.62 4.17 6.50
N THR A 20 5.08 3.56 5.44
CA THR A 20 3.69 3.11 5.43
C THR A 20 3.63 1.63 5.83
N VAL A 21 2.80 1.30 6.82
CA VAL A 21 2.61 -0.06 7.34
C VAL A 21 1.21 -0.54 7.00
N SER A 22 1.10 -1.76 6.47
CA SER A 22 -0.20 -2.35 6.16
C SER A 22 -0.87 -2.95 7.42
N PRO A 23 -2.21 -2.88 7.53
CA PRO A 23 -2.94 -3.55 8.60
C PRO A 23 -2.65 -5.05 8.69
N GLN A 24 -2.39 -5.69 7.55
CA GLN A 24 -2.06 -7.12 7.47
C GLN A 24 -0.72 -7.42 8.15
N SER A 25 0.29 -6.56 7.98
CA SER A 25 1.57 -6.71 8.68
C SER A 25 1.41 -6.54 10.19
N ILE A 26 0.61 -5.57 10.63
CA ILE A 26 0.30 -5.38 12.06
C ILE A 26 -0.40 -6.61 12.63
N ALA A 27 -1.43 -7.11 11.96
CA ALA A 27 -2.19 -8.28 12.39
C ALA A 27 -1.33 -9.54 12.46
N SER A 28 -0.49 -9.78 11.45
CA SER A 28 0.43 -10.93 11.41
C SER A 28 1.44 -10.89 12.56
N ILE A 29 2.02 -9.72 12.83
CA ILE A 29 2.97 -9.53 13.93
C ILE A 29 2.29 -9.68 15.29
N ALA A 30 1.08 -9.13 15.46
CA ALA A 30 0.29 -9.26 16.68
C ALA A 30 0.00 -10.73 17.01
N TYR A 31 -0.47 -11.50 16.02
CA TYR A 31 -0.70 -12.93 16.17
C TYR A 31 0.57 -13.69 16.55
N LYS A 32 1.68 -13.44 15.84
CA LYS A 32 2.96 -14.10 16.12
C LYS A 32 3.51 -13.80 17.52
N ARG A 33 3.22 -12.60 18.05
CA ARG A 33 3.70 -12.14 19.36
C ARG A 33 2.73 -12.41 20.50
N GLY A 34 1.52 -12.87 20.21
CA GLY A 34 0.47 -13.08 21.22
C GLY A 34 0.03 -11.79 21.91
N CYS A 35 0.02 -10.66 21.18
CA CYS A 35 -0.32 -9.34 21.71
C CYS A 35 -1.47 -8.68 20.95
N HIS A 36 -2.02 -7.58 21.47
CA HIS A 36 -3.07 -6.83 20.79
C HIS A 36 -2.56 -6.07 19.56
N LEU A 37 -3.45 -5.82 18.59
CA LEU A 37 -3.14 -5.06 17.37
C LEU A 37 -2.50 -3.69 17.66
N SER A 38 -3.00 -2.98 18.68
CA SER A 38 -2.48 -1.68 19.09
C SER A 38 -1.06 -1.76 19.67
N GLU A 39 -0.74 -2.84 20.37
CA GLU A 39 0.60 -3.09 20.90
C GLU A 39 1.58 -3.42 19.77
N ALA A 40 1.18 -4.27 18.83
CA ALA A 40 1.97 -4.57 17.64
C ALA A 40 2.23 -3.32 16.79
N ALA A 41 1.21 -2.48 16.57
CA ALA A 41 1.34 -1.22 15.84
C ALA A 41 2.35 -0.28 16.54
N ARG A 42 2.23 -0.11 17.86
CA ARG A 42 3.18 0.70 18.65
C ARG A 42 4.60 0.13 18.61
N LEU A 43 4.76 -1.19 18.69
CA LEU A 43 6.05 -1.85 18.59
C LEU A 43 6.72 -1.58 17.24
N ILE A 44 5.99 -1.77 16.14
CA ILE A 44 6.48 -1.53 14.77
C ILE A 44 6.88 -0.05 14.62
N ALA A 45 6.01 0.87 15.05
CA ALA A 45 6.29 2.30 14.99
C ALA A 45 7.56 2.67 15.77
N ARG A 46 7.70 2.19 17.01
CA ARG A 46 8.91 2.44 17.83
C ARG A 46 10.18 1.94 17.16
N ILE A 47 10.16 0.74 16.57
CA ILE A 47 11.33 0.18 15.89
C ILE A 47 11.78 1.10 14.76
N PHE A 48 10.86 1.51 13.88
CA PHE A 48 11.22 2.35 12.73
C PHE A 48 11.55 3.79 13.12
N MET A 49 10.89 4.36 14.13
CA MET A 49 11.24 5.68 14.67
C MET A 49 12.64 5.66 15.31
N ASN A 50 12.98 4.61 16.07
CA ASN A 50 14.33 4.45 16.63
C ASN A 50 15.41 4.27 15.55
N MET A 51 15.05 3.82 14.34
CA MET A 51 15.96 3.77 13.20
C MET A 51 16.12 5.12 12.48
N GLY A 52 15.34 6.14 12.84
CA GLY A 52 15.40 7.49 12.26
C GLY A 52 14.24 7.85 11.30
N MET A 53 13.17 7.05 11.23
CA MET A 53 11.96 7.47 10.49
C MET A 53 11.29 8.66 11.16
N LYS A 54 10.92 9.68 10.37
CA LYS A 54 10.15 10.82 10.87
C LYS A 54 8.67 10.47 11.07
N TYR A 55 8.09 9.72 10.13
CA TYR A 55 6.69 9.28 10.21
C TYR A 55 6.55 7.78 9.98
N VAL A 56 5.69 7.14 10.77
CA VAL A 56 5.23 5.77 10.55
C VAL A 56 3.70 5.82 10.52
N VAL A 57 3.12 5.51 9.36
CA VAL A 57 1.69 5.71 9.08
C VAL A 57 1.03 4.40 8.67
N ASP A 58 -0.23 4.24 9.04
CA ASP A 58 -1.05 3.09 8.65
C ASP A 58 -1.63 3.30 7.23
N SER A 59 -1.59 2.27 6.39
CA SER A 59 -2.08 2.35 5.00
C SER A 59 -3.61 2.35 4.87
N SER A 60 -4.36 2.31 5.98
CA SER A 60 -5.83 2.23 6.00
C SER A 60 -6.48 3.44 5.36
N PHE A 61 -5.86 4.62 5.46
CA PHE A 61 -6.36 5.81 4.77
C PHE A 61 -6.28 5.65 3.24
N GLY A 62 -5.13 5.22 2.72
CA GLY A 62 -4.99 4.86 1.30
C GLY A 62 -5.97 3.76 0.88
N ARG A 63 -6.22 2.77 1.76
CA ARG A 63 -7.18 1.69 1.52
C ARG A 63 -8.61 2.19 1.43
N LEU A 64 -9.02 3.13 2.29
CA LEU A 64 -10.35 3.72 2.26
C LEU A 64 -10.59 4.48 0.96
N LEU A 65 -9.62 5.27 0.51
CA LEU A 65 -9.71 6.00 -0.75
C LEU A 65 -9.75 5.05 -1.95
N THR A 66 -8.87 4.04 -2.00
CA THR A 66 -8.91 3.01 -3.05
C THR A 66 -10.29 2.35 -3.09
N LEU A 67 -10.86 1.98 -1.93
CA LEU A 67 -12.18 1.36 -1.87
C LEU A 67 -13.28 2.27 -2.42
N SER A 68 -13.32 3.53 -1.99
CA SER A 68 -14.32 4.50 -2.44
C SER A 68 -14.25 4.71 -3.95
N LEU A 69 -13.05 4.94 -4.48
CA LEU A 69 -12.85 5.18 -5.91
C LEU A 69 -13.15 3.93 -6.75
N SER A 70 -12.79 2.73 -6.27
CA SER A 70 -13.15 1.49 -6.95
C SER A 70 -14.65 1.24 -6.95
N TYR A 71 -15.36 1.66 -5.89
CA TYR A 71 -16.81 1.58 -5.85
C TYR A 71 -17.47 2.56 -6.83
N ASP A 72 -16.94 3.78 -6.95
CA ASP A 72 -17.42 4.76 -7.91
C ASP A 72 -17.20 4.27 -9.36
N GLU A 73 -16.01 3.77 -9.68
CA GLU A 73 -15.70 3.15 -10.99
C GLU A 73 -16.64 1.97 -11.30
N PHE A 74 -16.91 1.13 -10.31
CA PHE A 74 -17.84 0.02 -10.47
C PHE A 74 -19.27 0.49 -10.77
N LYS A 75 -19.76 1.54 -10.08
CA LYS A 75 -21.09 2.12 -10.35
C LYS A 75 -21.17 2.73 -11.74
N GLU A 76 -20.15 3.49 -12.16
CA GLU A 76 -20.09 4.13 -13.48
C GLU A 76 -20.08 3.11 -14.61
N SER A 77 -19.51 1.93 -14.38
CA SER A 77 -19.50 0.84 -15.36
C SER A 77 -20.89 0.27 -15.67
N GLN A 78 -21.89 0.52 -14.79
CA GLN A 78 -23.25 0.00 -14.89
C GLN A 78 -23.33 -1.51 -15.20
N LEU A 79 -22.34 -2.30 -14.78
CA LEU A 79 -22.23 -3.73 -15.08
C LEU A 79 -22.14 -4.06 -16.59
N GLN A 80 -21.84 -3.08 -17.46
CA GLN A 80 -21.70 -3.30 -18.90
C GLN A 80 -20.50 -4.20 -19.23
N ARG A 81 -19.54 -4.29 -18.32
CA ARG A 81 -18.37 -5.17 -18.40
C ARG A 81 -17.90 -5.59 -17.02
N PRO A 82 -17.25 -6.76 -16.88
CA PRO A 82 -16.57 -7.09 -15.63
C PRO A 82 -15.43 -6.11 -15.38
N ILE A 83 -15.24 -5.74 -14.11
CA ILE A 83 -14.09 -4.97 -13.64
C ILE A 83 -13.30 -5.83 -12.66
N PHE A 84 -12.04 -6.08 -12.96
CA PHE A 84 -11.10 -6.78 -12.10
C PHE A 84 -10.32 -5.80 -11.24
N THR A 85 -10.08 -6.15 -9.98
CA THR A 85 -9.26 -5.34 -9.09
C THR A 85 -7.81 -5.29 -9.56
N GLY A 86 -7.23 -4.09 -9.61
CA GLY A 86 -5.80 -3.85 -9.93
C GLY A 86 -4.89 -3.79 -8.70
N VAL A 87 -5.40 -4.07 -7.50
CA VAL A 87 -4.67 -3.85 -6.24
C VAL A 87 -3.48 -4.80 -6.06
N CYS A 88 -3.56 -6.02 -6.61
CA CYS A 88 -2.51 -7.03 -6.48
C CYS A 88 -1.49 -6.89 -7.63
N PRO A 89 -0.23 -6.50 -7.35
CA PRO A 89 0.78 -6.34 -8.40
C PRO A 89 1.12 -7.68 -9.09
N GLY A 90 0.97 -8.81 -8.40
CA GLY A 90 1.15 -10.13 -9.00
C GLY A 90 0.09 -10.45 -10.07
N PHE A 91 -1.18 -10.08 -9.80
CA PHE A 91 -2.26 -10.25 -10.77
C PHE A 91 -2.09 -9.34 -11.98
N VAL A 92 -1.72 -8.07 -11.77
CA VAL A 92 -1.46 -7.13 -12.87
C VAL A 92 -0.32 -7.65 -13.76
N CYS A 93 0.79 -8.08 -13.15
CA CYS A 93 1.92 -8.68 -13.87
C CYS A 93 1.53 -9.93 -14.66
N TYR A 94 0.69 -10.80 -14.08
CA TYR A 94 0.15 -11.97 -14.77
C TYR A 94 -0.72 -11.58 -15.97
N ALA A 95 -1.63 -10.62 -15.79
CA ALA A 95 -2.49 -10.14 -16.86
C ALA A 95 -1.68 -9.52 -18.02
N GLU A 96 -0.70 -8.67 -17.71
CA GLU A 96 0.19 -8.03 -18.69
C GLU A 96 0.99 -9.06 -19.51
N LYS A 97 1.51 -10.10 -18.83
CA LYS A 97 2.41 -11.07 -19.46
C LYS A 97 1.70 -12.21 -20.17
N THR A 98 0.52 -12.61 -19.70
CA THR A 98 -0.14 -13.84 -20.17
C THR A 98 -1.41 -13.54 -20.98
N HIS A 99 -2.18 -12.51 -20.63
CA HIS A 99 -3.51 -12.27 -21.20
C HIS A 99 -3.76 -10.78 -21.47
N GLY A 100 -2.77 -10.08 -22.04
CA GLY A 100 -2.77 -8.63 -22.17
C GLY A 100 -4.03 -8.06 -22.84
N THR A 101 -4.39 -8.55 -24.02
CA THR A 101 -5.56 -8.05 -24.77
C THR A 101 -6.90 -8.42 -24.13
N LEU A 102 -6.95 -9.52 -23.36
CA LEU A 102 -8.18 -10.03 -22.76
C LEU A 102 -8.47 -9.40 -21.40
N LEU A 103 -7.45 -9.27 -20.54
CA LEU A 103 -7.65 -8.88 -19.14
C LEU A 103 -7.40 -7.39 -18.91
N ILE A 104 -6.38 -6.78 -19.54
CA ILE A 104 -6.00 -5.39 -19.28
C ILE A 104 -7.15 -4.40 -19.46
N PRO A 105 -8.01 -4.49 -20.50
CA PRO A 105 -9.13 -3.57 -20.65
C PRO A 105 -10.11 -3.61 -19.48
N HIS A 106 -10.16 -4.71 -18.73
CA HIS A 106 -11.07 -4.94 -17.62
C HIS A 106 -10.44 -4.68 -16.24
N ILE A 107 -9.15 -4.34 -16.16
CA ILE A 107 -8.52 -4.02 -14.87
C ILE A 107 -8.88 -2.59 -14.48
N SER A 108 -9.32 -2.43 -13.22
CA SER A 108 -9.58 -1.14 -12.59
C SER A 108 -8.40 -0.18 -12.74
N CYS A 109 -8.69 1.06 -13.11
CA CYS A 109 -7.67 2.13 -13.18
C CYS A 109 -7.33 2.71 -11.80
N VAL A 110 -8.04 2.29 -10.75
CA VAL A 110 -7.83 2.79 -9.39
C VAL A 110 -6.53 2.23 -8.80
N ARG A 111 -5.71 3.13 -8.26
CA ARG A 111 -4.41 2.79 -7.68
C ARG A 111 -4.57 1.91 -6.42
N SER A 112 -3.61 1.03 -6.20
CA SER A 112 -3.53 0.22 -4.97
C SER A 112 -3.37 1.08 -3.71
N PRO A 113 -3.73 0.60 -2.51
CA PRO A 113 -3.61 1.38 -1.27
C PRO A 113 -2.20 1.90 -1.00
N GLN A 114 -1.16 1.11 -1.34
CA GLN A 114 0.23 1.52 -1.18
C GLN A 114 0.62 2.62 -2.19
N ALA A 115 0.15 2.52 -3.44
CA ALA A 115 0.38 3.54 -4.45
C ALA A 115 -0.40 4.84 -4.13
N MET A 116 -1.63 4.73 -3.62
CA MET A 116 -2.42 5.85 -3.13
C MET A 116 -1.73 6.55 -1.97
N MET A 117 -1.29 5.81 -0.95
CA MET A 117 -0.57 6.40 0.18
C MET A 117 0.73 7.07 -0.27
N GLY A 118 1.47 6.46 -1.20
CA GLY A 118 2.68 7.05 -1.77
C GLY A 118 2.42 8.37 -2.49
N ALA A 119 1.31 8.50 -3.20
CA ALA A 119 0.90 9.77 -3.82
C ALA A 119 0.55 10.81 -2.75
N LEU A 120 -0.30 10.46 -1.78
CA LEU A 120 -0.70 11.37 -0.70
C LEU A 120 0.47 11.90 0.10
N VAL A 121 1.45 11.05 0.44
CA VAL A 121 2.65 11.49 1.17
C VAL A 121 3.42 12.52 0.36
N LYS A 122 3.60 12.28 -0.95
CA LYS A 122 4.37 13.17 -1.81
C LYS A 122 3.66 14.48 -2.12
N ASP A 123 2.33 14.48 -2.15
CA ASP A 123 1.56 15.67 -2.50
C ASP A 123 1.28 16.57 -1.28
N TYR A 124 1.19 16.00 -0.07
CA TYR A 124 0.78 16.73 1.13
C TYR A 124 1.82 16.81 2.26
N LEU A 125 2.82 15.93 2.29
CA LEU A 125 3.84 15.93 3.36
C LEU A 125 5.24 16.33 2.86
N ALA A 126 5.53 16.19 1.57
CA ALA A 126 6.80 16.52 0.92
C ALA A 126 6.69 17.82 0.14
#